data_AF-A0A2P5LF32-F1
#
_entry.id   AF-A0A2P5LF32-F1
#
_cell.length_a   1.000
_cell.length_b   1.000
_cell.length_c   1.000
_cell.angle_alpha   90.00
_cell.angle_beta   90.00
_cell.angle_gamma   90.00
#
_symmetry.space_group_name_H-M   'P 1'
#
loop_
_entity.id
_entity.type
_entity.pdbx_description
1 polymer ?
#
loop_
_entity_poly.entity_id
_entity_poly.type
_entity_poly.pdbx_seq_one_letter_code
_entity_poly.pdbx_strand_id
1 'polypeptide(L)' 'KDNQGNVRPLIPRTFANLSQAEEENGQSRIYLGIHWSFDKTGGITQGNNIANFVYGHALQPLDTTTANNFDTTDSDI' A
#
# COMPACT_ATOMS: atom_id res chain seq x y z
N LYS A 1 1.78 -7.28 -23.57
CA LYS A 1 1.98 -6.84 -24.96
C LYS A 1 1.03 -5.68 -25.21
N ASP A 2 1.42 -4.65 -25.98
CA ASP A 2 0.48 -3.61 -26.43
C ASP A 2 -0.44 -4.14 -27.55
N ASN A 3 -1.27 -3.27 -28.14
CA ASN A 3 -2.23 -3.68 -29.17
C ASN A 3 -1.56 -4.16 -30.48
N GLN A 4 -0.27 -3.86 -30.65
CA GLN A 4 0.57 -4.27 -31.77
C GLN A 4 1.46 -5.48 -31.43
N GLY A 5 1.35 -6.03 -30.22
CA GLY A 5 2.11 -7.21 -29.81
C GLY A 5 3.48 -6.90 -29.18
N ASN A 6 3.87 -5.62 -29.05
CA ASN A 6 5.15 -5.25 -28.45
C ASN A 6 5.14 -5.53 -26.94
N VAL A 7 6.19 -6.17 -26.44
CA VAL A 7 6.37 -6.44 -25.01
C VAL A 7 7.02 -5.21 -24.36
N ARG A 8 6.51 -4.75 -23.22
CA ARG A 8 7.19 -3.70 -22.46
C ARG A 8 8.52 -4.25 -21.91
N PRO A 9 9.63 -3.51 -22.05
CA PRO A 9 10.92 -3.97 -21.52
C PRO A 9 10.89 -4.08 -19.99
N LEU A 10 11.64 -5.04 -19.45
CA LEU A 10 11.91 -5.11 -18.01
C LEU A 10 12.88 -3.98 -17.64
N ILE A 11 12.45 -3.10 -16.75
CA ILE A 11 13.28 -2.02 -16.21
C ILE A 11 13.36 -2.20 -14.68
N PRO A 12 14.43 -2.81 -14.16
CA PRO A 12 14.62 -2.94 -12.72
C PRO A 12 14.73 -1.57 -12.05
N ARG A 13 14.17 -1.46 -10.84
CA ARG A 13 14.14 -0.23 -10.04
C ARG A 13 14.50 -0.53 -8.59
N THR A 14 15.22 0.39 -7.98
CA THR A 14 15.53 0.39 -6.55
C THR A 14 15.06 1.72 -5.96
N PHE A 15 14.56 1.66 -4.73
CA PHE A 15 14.19 2.82 -3.93
C PHE A 15 15.03 2.83 -2.66
N ALA A 16 15.47 4.02 -2.24
CA ALA A 16 16.24 4.20 -1.01
C ALA A 16 15.39 3.97 0.23
N ASN A 17 14.07 4.20 0.14
CA ASN A 17 13.10 4.00 1.21
C ASN A 17 11.69 3.90 0.64
N LEU A 18 10.73 3.55 1.50
CA LEU A 18 9.33 3.41 1.11
C LEU A 18 8.69 4.76 0.73
N SER A 19 9.10 5.88 1.34
CA SER A 19 8.57 7.20 1.00
C SER A 19 8.94 7.64 -0.43
N GLN A 20 10.12 7.27 -0.92
CA GLN A 20 10.50 7.50 -2.31
C GLN A 20 9.61 6.70 -3.27
N ALA A 21 9.31 5.45 -2.93
CA ALA A 21 8.40 4.61 -3.71
C ALA A 21 6.97 5.15 -3.70
N GLU A 22 6.48 5.64 -2.55
CA GLU A 22 5.17 6.28 -2.39
C GLU A 22 5.05 7.54 -3.27
N GLU A 23 6.04 8.43 -3.18
CA GLU A 23 6.07 9.68 -3.95
C GLU A 23 6.06 9.40 -5.46
N GLU A 24 6.87 8.46 -5.93
CA GLU A 24 6.92 8.09 -7.35
C GLU A 24 5.61 7.41 -7.81
N ASN A 25 5.03 6.54 -6.98
CA ASN A 25 3.73 5.93 -7.24
C ASN A 25 2.64 7.01 -7.40
N GLY A 26 2.61 8.01 -6.51
CA GLY A 26 1.70 9.15 -6.62
C GLY A 26 1.98 10.00 -7.87
N GLN A 27 3.25 10.30 -8.16
CA GLN A 27 3.66 11.08 -9.32
C GLN A 27 3.30 10.40 -10.66
N SER A 28 3.28 9.07 -10.70
CA SER A 28 2.88 8.30 -11.90
C SER A 28 1.50 8.68 -12.44
N ARG A 29 0.59 9.10 -11.54
CA ARG A 29 -0.79 9.47 -11.88
C ARG A 29 -0.84 10.79 -12.65
N ILE A 30 0.10 11.70 -12.38
CA ILE A 30 0.28 12.95 -13.11
C ILE A 30 0.89 12.68 -14.48
N TYR A 31 1.88 11.78 -14.58
CA TYR A 31 2.46 11.39 -15.88
C TYR A 31 1.45 10.71 -16.82
N LEU A 32 0.48 10.00 -16.25
CA LEU A 32 -0.65 9.44 -16.99
C LEU A 32 -1.74 10.47 -17.33
N GLY A 33 -1.67 11.68 -16.79
CA GLY A 33 -2.63 12.77 -17.07
C GLY A 33 -4.01 12.56 -16.44
N ILE A 34 -4.11 11.76 -15.39
CA ILE A 34 -5.39 11.33 -14.78
C ILE A 34 -5.64 11.90 -13.38
N HIS A 35 -4.67 12.63 -12.80
CA HIS A 35 -4.78 13.28 -11.49
C HIS A 35 -4.03 14.61 -11.49
N TRP A 36 -4.54 15.59 -10.75
CA TRP A 36 -3.87 16.85 -10.50
C TRP A 36 -2.80 16.71 -9.41
N SER A 37 -1.89 17.68 -9.30
CA SER A 37 -0.84 17.67 -8.29
C SER A 37 -1.38 17.64 -6.85
N PHE A 38 -2.51 18.30 -6.59
CA PHE A 38 -3.15 18.29 -5.28
C PHE A 38 -3.79 16.92 -4.96
N ASP A 39 -4.28 16.17 -5.97
CA ASP A 39 -4.82 14.82 -5.76
C ASP A 39 -3.73 13.87 -5.25
N LYS A 40 -2.51 13.98 -5.82
CA LYS A 40 -1.34 13.23 -5.35
C LYS A 40 -1.05 13.53 -3.88
N THR A 41 -0.84 14.81 -3.55
CA THR A 41 -0.44 15.24 -2.20
C THR A 41 -1.51 14.88 -1.16
N GLY A 42 -2.79 15.09 -1.51
CA GLY A 42 -3.92 14.74 -0.65
C GLY A 42 -4.04 13.22 -0.45
N GLY A 43 -3.89 12.43 -1.51
CA GLY A 43 -3.92 10.98 -1.46
C GLY A 43 -2.81 10.39 -0.59
N ILE A 44 -1.57 10.87 -0.74
CA ILE A 44 -0.44 10.47 0.10
C ILE A 44 -0.70 10.82 1.57
N THR A 45 -1.18 12.04 1.84
CA THR A 45 -1.48 12.46 3.21
C THR A 45 -2.58 11.60 3.85
N GLN A 46 -3.65 11.32 3.11
CA GLN A 46 -4.74 10.47 3.58
C GLN A 46 -4.27 9.03 3.84
N GLY A 47 -3.50 8.45 2.91
CA GLY A 47 -2.95 7.10 3.05
C GLY A 47 -2.07 6.97 4.29
N ASN A 48 -1.18 7.93 4.52
CA ASN A 48 -0.33 7.97 5.71
C ASN A 48 -1.13 8.05 7.02
N ASN A 49 -2.21 8.85 7.06
CA ASN A 49 -3.07 8.92 8.24
C ASN A 49 -3.78 7.60 8.53
N ILE A 50 -4.30 6.92 7.51
CA ILE A 50 -4.94 5.60 7.64
C ILE A 50 -3.92 4.56 8.11
N ALA A 51 -2.73 4.53 7.51
CA ALA A 51 -1.67 3.60 7.88
C ALA A 51 -1.27 3.76 9.35
N ASN A 52 -1.07 5.00 9.81
CA ASN A 52 -0.76 5.29 11.21
C ASN A 52 -1.87 4.84 12.16
N PHE A 53 -3.14 5.07 11.78
CA PHE A 53 -4.28 4.61 12.56
C PHE A 53 -4.30 3.08 12.65
N VAL A 54 -4.23 2.36 11.53
CA VAL A 54 -4.25 0.89 11.51
C VAL A 54 -3.08 0.32 12.31
N TYR A 55 -1.88 0.87 12.14
CA TYR A 55 -0.70 0.43 12.90
C TYR A 55 -0.91 0.58 14.40
N GLY A 56 -1.44 1.72 14.85
CA GLY A 56 -1.69 2.01 16.26
C GLY A 56 -2.87 1.26 16.90
N HIS A 57 -3.79 0.69 16.10
CA HIS A 57 -5.05 0.15 16.63
C HIS A 57 -5.30 -1.32 16.28
N ALA A 58 -4.92 -1.78 15.09
CA ALA A 58 -5.22 -3.12 14.61
C ALA A 58 -4.01 -4.06 14.66
N LEU A 59 -2.79 -3.52 14.53
CA LEU A 59 -1.55 -4.30 14.53
C LEU A 59 -0.85 -4.29 15.90
N GLN A 60 -1.64 -4.21 16.97
CA GLN A 60 -1.15 -4.27 18.34
C GLN A 60 -0.94 -5.73 18.77
N PRO A 61 -0.03 -6.00 19.73
CA PRO A 61 0.12 -7.32 20.30
C PRO A 61 -1.22 -7.86 20.83
N LEU A 62 -1.46 -9.16 20.65
CA LEU A 62 -2.58 -9.82 21.30
C LEU A 62 -2.30 -9.88 22.80
N ASP A 63 -3.27 -9.44 23.60
CA ASP A 63 -3.21 -9.67 25.04
C ASP A 63 -3.18 -11.19 25.28
N THR A 64 -2.24 -11.65 26.09
CA THR A 64 -2.10 -13.08 26.43
C THR A 64 -3.36 -13.67 27.06
N THR A 65 -4.24 -12.82 27.61
CA THR A 65 -5.55 -13.20 28.14
C THR A 65 -6.59 -13.51 27.05
N THR A 66 -6.51 -12.89 25.87
CA THR A 66 -7.41 -13.17 24.73
C THR A 66 -6.85 -14.25 23.79
N ALA A 67 -5.53 -14.40 23.72
CA ALA A 67 -4.87 -15.44 22.90
C ALA A 67 -5.18 -16.88 23.37
N ASN A 68 -5.46 -17.08 24.66
CA ASN A 68 -5.78 -18.39 25.22
C ASN A 68 -7.25 -18.82 25.01
N ASN A 69 -8.09 -17.95 24.42
CA ASN A 69 -9.47 -18.24 24.06
C ASN A 69 -9.65 -18.48 22.55
N PHE A 70 -8.56 -18.79 21.83
CA PHE A 70 -8.66 -19.22 20.43
C PHE A 70 -9.31 -20.60 20.39
N ASP A 71 -10.59 -20.64 20.06
CA ASP A 71 -11.36 -21.85 19.83
C ASP A 71 -10.77 -22.59 18.62
N THR A 72 -10.12 -23.73 18.89
CA THR A 72 -9.51 -24.58 17.85
C THR A 72 -10.53 -25.41 17.09
N THR A 73 -11.84 -25.16 17.25
CA THR A 73 -12.91 -25.93 16.59
C THR A 73 -13.50 -25.25 15.36
N ASP A 74 -12.95 -24.12 14.90
CA ASP A 74 -13.34 -23.55 13.62
C ASP A 74 -13.03 -24.55 12.47
N SER A 75 -14.10 -25.11 11.90
CA SER A 75 -14.07 -26.17 10.90
C SER A 75 -13.92 -25.65 9.46
N ASP A 76 -13.71 -24.36 9.27
CA ASP A 76 -13.68 -23.72 7.96
C ASP A 76 -12.26 -23.59 7.35
N ILE A 77 -11.34 -24.50 7.69
CA ILE A 77 -10.07 -24.75 6.98
C ILE A 77 -10.11 -26.10 6.26
#